data_AF-E6VAU0-F1
#
_entry.id   AF-E6VAU0-F1
#
_cell.length_a   1.000
_cell.length_b   1.000
_cell.length_c   1.000
_cell.angle_alpha   90.00
_cell.angle_beta   90.00
_cell.angle_gamma   90.00
#
_symmetry.space_group_name_H-M   'P 1'
#
loop_
_entity.id
_entity.type
_entity.pdbx_description
1 polymer ?
#
loop_
_entity_poly.entity_id
_entity_poly.type
_entity_poly.pdbx_seq_one_letter_code
_entity_poly.pdbx_strand_id
1 'polypeptide(L)'
;MAQRNWIAVASAEHARRGRDHRPLGFMQVGHGKLGPLKRIAAGDRVAYYSPATVFGGTDKLQSFVSIGIVLPGEPYEFDMGGGFIPWRRDVSYAASHEAPIAPLIEHLAFIETPKQWGYKFRFGMFDVTDADMALIARTMKADLKMLAL
;
A
#
# COMPACT_ATOMS: atom_id res chain seq x y z
N MET A 1 8.16 18.78 5.65
CA MET A 1 8.87 17.48 5.70
C MET A 1 8.91 16.92 4.29
N ALA A 2 9.96 16.18 3.93
CA ALA A 2 9.99 15.50 2.64
C ALA A 2 8.90 14.43 2.57
N GLN A 3 8.25 14.31 1.41
CA GLN A 3 7.25 13.29 1.12
C GLN A 3 7.83 11.90 1.32
N ARG A 4 7.15 11.03 2.08
CA ARG A 4 7.60 9.65 2.30
C ARG A 4 6.85 8.66 1.41
N ASN A 5 7.44 7.49 1.24
CA ASN A 5 6.87 6.39 0.46
C ASN A 5 6.69 5.17 1.35
N TRP A 6 5.51 4.56 1.26
CA TRP A 6 5.11 3.45 2.11
C TRP A 6 4.67 2.24 1.30
N ILE A 7 5.08 1.06 1.75
CA ILE A 7 4.47 -0.20 1.34
C ILE A 7 3.52 -0.65 2.44
N ALA A 8 2.27 -0.90 2.09
CA ALA A 8 1.25 -1.49 2.95
C ALA A 8 0.98 -2.94 2.52
N VAL A 9 0.94 -3.87 3.47
CA VAL A 9 0.71 -5.30 3.20
C VAL A 9 -0.71 -5.68 3.62
N ALA A 10 -1.52 -6.12 2.66
CA ALA A 10 -2.88 -6.60 2.89
C ALA A 10 -3.30 -7.59 1.79
N SER A 11 -4.41 -8.32 1.98
CA SER A 11 -4.99 -9.09 0.87
C SER A 11 -5.41 -8.17 -0.28
N ALA A 12 -5.41 -8.70 -1.50
CA ALA A 12 -5.78 -7.90 -2.67
C ALA A 12 -7.23 -7.42 -2.59
N GLU A 13 -8.14 -8.27 -2.12
CA GLU A 13 -9.53 -7.89 -1.90
C GLU A 13 -9.65 -6.66 -0.99
N HIS A 14 -8.92 -6.65 0.13
CA HIS A 14 -8.92 -5.52 1.07
C HIS A 14 -8.37 -4.24 0.41
N ALA A 15 -7.24 -4.35 -0.29
CA ALA A 15 -6.62 -3.23 -0.97
C ALA A 15 -7.50 -2.66 -2.11
N ARG A 16 -8.15 -3.54 -2.88
CA ARG A 16 -9.11 -3.17 -3.93
C ARG A 16 -10.34 -2.49 -3.34
N ARG A 17 -10.88 -3.01 -2.24
CA ARG A 17 -12.02 -2.38 -1.54
C ARG A 17 -11.69 -0.95 -1.11
N GLY A 18 -10.48 -0.71 -0.58
CA GLY A 18 -10.01 0.63 -0.25
C GLY A 18 -9.85 1.54 -1.47
N ARG A 19 -9.26 1.02 -2.56
CA ARG A 19 -9.07 1.73 -3.83
C ARG A 19 -10.38 2.11 -4.51
N ASP A 20 -11.32 1.18 -4.54
CA ASP A 20 -12.56 1.28 -5.33
C ASP A 20 -13.70 1.94 -4.54
N HIS A 21 -13.48 2.26 -3.26
CA HIS A 21 -14.41 3.03 -2.46
C HIS A 21 -14.70 4.41 -3.08
N ARG A 22 -15.94 4.89 -2.92
CA ARG A 22 -16.42 6.17 -3.45
C ARG A 22 -17.13 6.96 -2.35
N PRO A 23 -17.03 8.30 -2.34
CA PRO A 23 -16.38 9.14 -3.36
C PRO A 23 -14.84 9.13 -3.31
N LEU A 24 -14.26 8.83 -2.16
CA LEU A 24 -12.80 8.79 -1.95
C LEU A 24 -12.34 7.36 -1.65
N GLY A 25 -11.15 7.01 -2.10
CA GLY A 25 -10.47 5.80 -1.67
C GLY A 25 -9.92 5.96 -0.25
N PHE A 26 -9.64 4.84 0.41
CA PHE A 26 -9.06 4.84 1.76
C PHE A 26 -7.97 3.78 1.91
N MET A 27 -7.06 4.02 2.83
CA MET A 27 -6.17 2.99 3.36
C MET A 27 -6.55 2.60 4.78
N GLN A 28 -6.45 1.29 5.05
CA GLN A 28 -6.63 0.66 6.34
C GLN A 28 -5.58 -0.44 6.46
N VAL A 29 -4.82 -0.46 7.54
CA VAL A 29 -3.70 -1.39 7.75
C VAL A 29 -3.63 -1.85 9.21
N GLY A 30 -2.75 -2.81 9.50
CA GLY A 30 -2.46 -3.22 10.89
C GLY A 30 -3.68 -3.71 11.66
N HIS A 31 -4.59 -4.44 11.00
CA HIS A 31 -5.85 -4.93 11.57
C HIS A 31 -6.78 -3.80 12.10
N GLY A 32 -6.71 -2.61 11.49
CA GLY A 32 -7.54 -1.47 11.87
C GLY A 32 -6.98 -0.63 13.01
N LYS A 33 -5.76 -0.91 13.48
CA LYS A 33 -5.12 -0.13 14.56
C LYS A 33 -4.70 1.25 14.06
N LEU A 34 -4.81 2.25 14.94
CA LEU A 34 -4.36 3.63 14.67
C LEU A 34 -2.84 3.77 14.52
N GLY A 35 -2.06 3.00 15.28
CA GLY A 35 -0.60 3.15 15.40
C GLY A 35 0.16 3.32 14.08
N PRO A 36 -0.04 2.42 13.08
CA PRO A 36 0.58 2.57 11.76
C PRO A 36 0.21 3.89 11.06
N LEU A 37 -1.08 4.28 11.08
CA LEU A 37 -1.56 5.46 10.35
C LEU A 37 -1.06 6.79 10.94
N LYS A 38 -0.64 6.82 12.21
CA LYS A 38 -0.01 8.00 12.82
C LYS A 38 1.35 8.35 12.20
N ARG A 39 2.01 7.39 11.54
CA ARG A 39 3.33 7.61 10.91
C ARG A 39 3.22 8.21 9.51
N ILE A 40 2.02 8.16 8.93
CA ILE A 40 1.73 8.58 7.57
C ILE A 40 1.24 10.01 7.59
N ALA A 41 1.77 10.84 6.70
CA ALA A 41 1.34 12.23 6.54
C ALA A 41 0.58 12.44 5.22
N ALA A 42 -0.17 13.53 5.16
CA ALA A 42 -0.74 14.00 3.90
C ALA A 42 0.38 14.25 2.87
N GLY A 43 0.14 13.86 1.63
CA GLY A 43 1.11 13.90 0.55
C GLY A 43 1.98 12.65 0.43
N ASP A 44 2.12 11.83 1.48
CA ASP A 44 2.89 10.57 1.37
C ASP A 44 2.31 9.65 0.28
N ARG A 45 3.19 8.88 -0.36
CA ARG A 45 2.79 7.86 -1.34
C ARG A 45 2.63 6.52 -0.65
N VAL A 46 1.63 5.75 -1.04
CA VAL A 46 1.40 4.39 -0.56
C VAL A 46 1.19 3.44 -1.72
N ALA A 47 1.86 2.29 -1.68
CA ALA A 47 1.57 1.15 -2.56
C ALA A 47 1.15 -0.05 -1.71
N TYR A 48 0.05 -0.70 -2.08
CA TYR A 48 -0.36 -1.95 -1.48
C TYR A 48 0.31 -3.13 -2.17
N TYR A 49 1.01 -3.94 -1.39
CA TYR A 49 1.48 -5.26 -1.77
C TYR A 49 0.57 -6.34 -1.17
N SER A 50 0.24 -7.35 -1.97
CA SER A 50 -0.64 -8.43 -1.59
C SER A 50 0.02 -9.79 -1.74
N PRO A 51 0.28 -10.51 -0.62
CA PRO A 51 0.82 -11.87 -0.69
C PRO A 51 -0.21 -12.88 -1.20
N ALA A 52 -1.50 -12.59 -1.04
CA ALA A 52 -2.63 -13.46 -1.35
C ALA A 52 -3.85 -12.64 -1.81
N THR A 53 -4.77 -13.28 -2.53
CA THR A 53 -5.99 -12.59 -3.01
C THR A 53 -6.94 -12.25 -1.87
N VAL A 54 -7.18 -13.21 -0.98
CA VAL A 54 -8.07 -13.07 0.19
C VAL A 54 -7.30 -13.13 1.49
N PHE A 55 -7.89 -12.64 2.58
CA PHE A 55 -7.26 -12.70 3.89
C PHE A 55 -7.08 -14.16 4.35
N GLY A 56 -5.86 -14.54 4.77
CA GLY A 56 -5.53 -15.91 5.12
C GLY A 56 -5.31 -16.87 3.94
N GLY A 57 -5.43 -16.38 2.70
CA GLY A 57 -5.19 -17.19 1.49
C GLY A 57 -3.73 -17.59 1.30
N THR A 58 -3.51 -18.66 0.53
CA THR A 58 -2.20 -19.25 0.24
C THR A 58 -1.88 -19.33 -1.26
N ASP A 59 -2.67 -18.63 -2.09
CA ASP A 59 -2.61 -18.60 -3.55
C ASP A 59 -1.37 -17.86 -4.12
N LYS A 60 -0.56 -17.25 -3.25
CA LYS A 60 0.70 -16.58 -3.60
C LYS A 60 0.54 -15.53 -4.71
N LEU A 61 -0.48 -14.67 -4.60
CA LEU A 61 -0.67 -13.57 -5.54
C LEU A 61 0.59 -12.71 -5.72
N GLN A 62 1.28 -12.41 -4.61
CA GLN A 62 2.58 -11.73 -4.57
C GLN A 62 2.70 -10.54 -5.55
N SER A 63 1.75 -9.61 -5.47
CA SER A 63 1.62 -8.51 -6.43
C SER A 63 1.37 -7.18 -5.74
N PHE A 64 1.82 -6.09 -6.35
CA PHE A 64 1.35 -4.74 -6.04
C PHE A 64 -0.02 -4.53 -6.71
N VAL A 65 -0.99 -4.05 -5.93
CA VAL A 65 -2.41 -4.05 -6.33
C VAL A 65 -3.04 -2.66 -6.43
N SER A 66 -2.49 -1.68 -5.70
CA SER A 66 -2.91 -0.28 -5.78
C SER A 66 -1.80 0.64 -5.33
N ILE A 67 -1.79 1.87 -5.86
CA ILE A 67 -0.80 2.90 -5.52
C ILE A 67 -1.48 4.28 -5.54
N GLY A 68 -1.11 5.17 -4.63
CA GLY A 68 -1.75 6.48 -4.52
C GLY A 68 -1.06 7.45 -3.57
N ILE A 69 -1.66 8.62 -3.42
CA ILE A 69 -1.24 9.68 -2.50
C ILE A 69 -2.23 9.80 -1.35
N VAL A 70 -1.71 9.86 -0.14
CA VAL A 70 -2.49 10.08 1.08
C VAL A 70 -3.00 11.51 1.09
N LEU A 71 -4.31 11.67 1.27
CA LEU A 71 -4.96 12.97 1.27
C LEU A 71 -4.80 13.70 2.62
N PRO A 72 -5.00 15.04 2.64
CA PRO A 72 -5.11 15.81 3.86
C PRO A 72 -6.16 15.27 4.82
N GLY A 73 -5.92 15.42 6.13
CA GLY A 73 -6.81 14.95 7.19
C GLY A 73 -6.08 14.10 8.23
N GLU A 74 -6.70 13.93 9.39
CA GLU A 74 -6.25 13.01 10.43
C GLU A 74 -6.78 11.60 10.17
N PRO A 75 -6.13 10.54 10.70
CA PRO A 75 -6.75 9.23 10.74
C PRO A 75 -8.12 9.30 11.43
N TYR A 76 -9.10 8.59 10.91
CA TYR A 76 -10.47 8.59 11.43
C TYR A 76 -10.98 7.17 11.61
N GLU A 77 -11.93 7.00 12.53
CA GLU A 77 -12.63 5.74 12.76
C GLU A 77 -13.75 5.54 11.74
N PHE A 78 -13.97 4.30 11.32
CA PHE A 78 -15.08 3.94 10.46
C PHE A 78 -15.76 2.68 10.99
N ASP A 79 -17.02 2.79 11.42
CA ASP A 79 -17.78 1.63 11.87
C ASP A 79 -18.14 0.72 10.68
N MET A 80 -17.55 -0.47 10.65
CA MET A 80 -17.85 -1.47 9.63
C MET A 80 -19.06 -2.34 9.99
N GLY A 81 -19.71 -2.08 11.12
CA GLY A 81 -20.72 -2.93 11.75
C GLY A 81 -20.09 -4.07 12.53
N GLY A 82 -20.91 -4.75 13.34
CA GLY A 82 -20.48 -5.93 14.10
C GLY A 82 -19.42 -5.66 15.17
N GLY A 83 -19.32 -4.41 15.64
CA GLY A 83 -18.36 -4.00 16.68
C GLY A 83 -16.93 -3.78 16.20
N PHE A 84 -16.68 -3.82 14.88
CA PHE A 84 -15.36 -3.55 14.32
C PHE A 84 -15.26 -2.11 13.78
N ILE A 85 -14.49 -1.29 14.51
CA ILE A 85 -14.27 0.13 14.20
C ILE A 85 -12.78 0.35 13.89
N PRO A 86 -12.34 0.09 12.64
CA PRO A 86 -10.97 0.36 12.22
C PRO A 86 -10.68 1.84 11.99
N TRP A 87 -9.40 2.18 12.08
CA TRP A 87 -8.86 3.46 11.65
C TRP A 87 -8.52 3.47 10.15
N ARG A 88 -8.79 4.60 9.49
CA ARG A 88 -8.57 4.85 8.06
C ARG A 88 -7.91 6.20 7.81
N ARG A 89 -7.29 6.34 6.65
CA ARG A 89 -6.92 7.63 6.03
C ARG A 89 -7.39 7.64 4.59
N ASP A 90 -7.78 8.79 4.09
CA ASP A 90 -8.18 8.93 2.70
C ASP A 90 -6.96 8.91 1.77
N VAL A 91 -7.12 8.27 0.62
CA VAL A 91 -6.09 8.10 -0.39
C VAL A 91 -6.69 8.37 -1.77
N SER A 92 -6.01 9.23 -2.52
CA SER A 92 -6.25 9.39 -3.95
C SER A 92 -5.43 8.36 -4.70
N TYR A 93 -6.08 7.30 -5.18
CA TYR A 93 -5.42 6.22 -5.91
C TYR A 93 -5.22 6.59 -7.38
N ALA A 94 -4.03 6.33 -7.89
CA ALA A 94 -3.70 6.50 -9.29
C ALA A 94 -4.32 5.39 -10.14
N ALA A 95 -4.68 5.72 -11.38
CA ALA A 95 -4.96 4.70 -12.37
C ALA A 95 -3.68 3.87 -12.59
N SER A 96 -3.78 2.55 -12.42
CA SER A 96 -2.65 1.64 -12.49
C SER A 96 -3.10 0.20 -12.77
N HIS A 97 -2.17 -0.65 -13.19
CA HIS A 97 -2.35 -2.09 -13.34
C HIS A 97 -1.68 -2.81 -12.17
N GLU A 98 -2.27 -3.93 -11.74
CA GLU A 98 -1.63 -4.80 -10.77
C GLU A 98 -0.37 -5.43 -11.37
N ALA A 99 0.69 -5.55 -10.59
CA ALA A 99 1.99 -6.01 -11.06
C ALA A 99 2.62 -7.04 -10.11
N PRO A 100 3.08 -8.20 -10.61
CA PRO A 100 3.79 -9.17 -9.77
C PRO A 100 5.11 -8.58 -9.27
N ILE A 101 5.51 -8.92 -8.05
CA ILE A 101 6.78 -8.46 -7.49
C ILE A 101 7.99 -9.16 -8.11
N ALA A 102 7.82 -10.36 -8.67
CA ALA A 102 8.93 -11.21 -9.11
C ALA A 102 9.99 -10.49 -9.99
N PRO A 103 9.62 -9.68 -11.00
CA PRO A 103 10.59 -8.95 -11.81
C PRO A 103 11.34 -7.82 -11.07
N LEU A 104 10.88 -7.44 -9.86
CA LEU A 104 11.41 -6.32 -9.08
C LEU A 104 12.34 -6.76 -7.96
N ILE A 105 12.36 -8.06 -7.62
CA ILE A 105 13.06 -8.58 -6.43
C ILE A 105 14.54 -8.19 -6.40
N GLU A 106 15.22 -8.24 -7.55
CA GLU A 106 16.66 -7.94 -7.68
C GLU A 106 16.95 -6.43 -7.79
N HIS A 107 15.92 -5.58 -7.87
CA HIS A 107 16.05 -4.16 -8.19
C HIS A 107 15.55 -3.22 -7.09
N LEU A 108 14.77 -3.73 -6.14
CA LEU A 108 14.25 -2.94 -5.02
C LEU A 108 15.31 -2.86 -3.93
N ALA A 109 15.77 -1.64 -3.62
CA ALA A 109 16.82 -1.37 -2.65
C ALA A 109 16.44 -1.84 -1.24
N PHE A 110 15.15 -1.91 -0.92
CA PHE A 110 14.69 -2.45 0.36
C PHE A 110 14.81 -3.98 0.48
N ILE A 111 15.09 -4.70 -0.61
CA ILE A 111 15.34 -6.14 -0.62
C ILE A 111 16.85 -6.37 -0.55
N GLU A 112 17.35 -6.54 0.66
CA GLU A 112 18.79 -6.71 0.91
C GLU A 112 19.32 -8.09 0.46
N THR A 113 18.47 -9.11 0.53
CA THR A 113 18.81 -10.48 0.13
C THR A 113 17.69 -11.07 -0.73
N PRO A 114 17.88 -11.22 -2.05
CA PRO A 114 16.85 -11.73 -2.97
C PRO A 114 16.26 -13.08 -2.55
N LYS A 115 17.07 -14.00 -2.00
CA LYS A 115 16.59 -15.30 -1.49
C LYS A 115 15.62 -15.19 -0.30
N GLN A 116 15.63 -14.06 0.40
CA GLN A 116 14.79 -13.77 1.58
C GLN A 116 13.91 -12.55 1.35
N TRP A 117 13.57 -12.24 0.10
CA TRP A 117 12.83 -11.04 -0.30
C TRP A 117 11.52 -10.80 0.47
N GLY A 118 10.87 -11.89 0.91
CA GLY A 118 9.63 -11.84 1.69
C GLY A 118 9.77 -11.27 3.10
N TYR A 119 10.98 -11.15 3.65
CA TYR A 119 11.21 -10.81 5.06
C TYR A 119 10.60 -9.45 5.44
N LYS A 120 10.87 -8.40 4.65
CA LYS A 120 10.42 -7.04 4.97
C LYS A 120 8.88 -6.91 4.96
N PHE A 121 8.19 -7.72 4.16
CA PHE A 121 6.73 -7.72 4.09
C PHE A 121 6.05 -8.22 5.37
N ARG A 122 6.78 -8.93 6.25
CA ARG A 122 6.25 -9.42 7.53
C ARG A 122 5.92 -8.30 8.52
N PHE A 123 6.48 -7.10 8.33
CA PHE A 123 6.21 -5.94 9.19
C PHE A 123 4.83 -5.32 8.95
N GLY A 124 4.11 -5.73 7.91
CA GLY A 124 2.76 -5.24 7.60
C GLY A 124 2.73 -3.84 6.98
N MET A 125 3.64 -2.95 7.37
CA MET A 125 3.84 -1.64 6.74
C MET A 125 5.25 -1.11 7.01
N PHE A 126 5.91 -0.60 5.98
CA PHE A 126 7.28 -0.06 6.09
C PHE A 126 7.52 1.02 5.03
N ASP A 127 8.49 1.91 5.29
CA ASP A 127 8.89 2.94 4.34
C ASP A 127 9.97 2.45 3.37
N VAL A 128 9.99 3.07 2.20
CA VAL A 128 10.91 2.77 1.09
C VAL A 128 11.44 4.06 0.46
N THR A 129 12.46 3.93 -0.38
CA THR A 129 13.07 5.05 -1.08
C THR A 129 12.17 5.58 -2.20
N ASP A 130 12.41 6.82 -2.67
CA ASP A 130 11.75 7.35 -3.87
C ASP A 130 12.05 6.48 -5.11
N ALA A 131 13.28 5.96 -5.21
CA ALA A 131 13.68 5.10 -6.32
C ALA A 131 12.87 3.80 -6.37
N ASP A 132 12.64 3.17 -5.21
CA ASP A 132 11.81 1.96 -5.10
C ASP A 132 10.36 2.25 -5.49
N MET A 133 9.79 3.34 -4.97
CA MET A 133 8.41 3.72 -5.27
C MET A 133 8.24 4.05 -6.76
N ALA A 134 9.20 4.74 -7.37
CA ALA A 134 9.19 5.03 -8.80
C ALA A 134 9.30 3.76 -9.65
N LEU A 135 10.12 2.78 -9.24
CA LEU A 135 10.22 1.49 -9.92
C LEU A 135 8.91 0.70 -9.84
N ILE A 136 8.26 0.67 -8.66
CA ILE A 136 6.95 0.04 -8.47
C ILE A 136 5.90 0.73 -9.35
N ALA A 137 5.82 2.06 -9.29
CA ALA A 137 4.85 2.85 -10.07
C ALA A 137 5.00 2.63 -11.58
N ARG A 138 6.24 2.61 -12.10
CA ARG A 138 6.51 2.29 -13.52
C ARG A 138 6.06 0.88 -13.89
N THR A 139 6.34 -0.10 -13.04
CA THR A 139 5.96 -1.50 -13.28
C THR A 139 4.44 -1.67 -13.28
N MET A 140 3.76 -0.97 -12.38
CA MET A 140 2.29 -0.89 -12.34
C MET A 140 1.69 -0.07 -13.49
N LYS A 141 2.50 0.58 -14.34
CA LYS A 141 2.02 1.54 -15.36
C LYS A 141 1.10 2.61 -14.74
N ALA A 142 1.46 3.08 -13.55
CA ALA A 142 0.70 4.08 -12.82
C ALA A 142 0.88 5.49 -13.42
N ASP A 143 -0.07 6.38 -13.17
CA ASP A 143 0.08 7.80 -13.48
C ASP A 143 1.17 8.44 -12.59
N LEU A 144 2.39 8.52 -13.14
CA LEU A 144 3.56 9.07 -12.44
C LEU A 144 3.39 10.56 -12.13
N LYS A 145 2.69 11.32 -12.98
CA LYS A 145 2.46 12.74 -12.77
C LYS A 145 1.55 12.95 -11.56
N MET A 146 0.48 12.16 -11.46
CA MET A 146 -0.39 12.15 -10.27
C MET A 146 0.40 11.80 -9.01
N LEU A 147 1.33 10.85 -9.10
CA LEU A 147 2.17 10.44 -7.98
C LEU A 147 3.32 11.43 -7.69
N ALA A 148 3.54 12.45 -8.52
CA ALA A 148 4.71 13.33 -8.45
C ALA A 148 6.06 12.54 -8.45
N LEU A 149 6.19 11.54 -9.33
CA LEU A 149 7.36 10.67 -9.53
C LEU A 149 7.98 10.80 -10.92
#